data_AF-A0A848UIU7-F1
#
_entry.id   AF-A0A848UIU7-F1
#
_cell.length_a   1.000
_cell.length_b   1.000
_cell.length_c   1.000
_cell.angle_alpha   90.00
_cell.angle_beta   90.00
_cell.angle_gamma   90.00
#
_symmetry.space_group_name_H-M   'P 1'
#
loop_
_entity.id
_entity.type
_entity.pdbx_description
1 polymer ?
#
loop_
_entity_poly.entity_id
_entity_poly.type
_entity_poly.pdbx_seq_one_letter_code
_entity_poly.pdbx_strand_id
1 'polypeptide(L)'
;MDVLLLVALLAFVVGLWTVGLAAFISAARLPSHAWRAAKRSKGGTLIGIALAGGFGGAYYWLSIRPAVVDAQQHSSAPPKRDPWSNDGW
;
A
#
# COMPACT_ATOMS: atom_id res chain seq x y z
N MET A 1 18.25 -3.10 34.19
CA MET A 1 17.27 -3.26 33.10
C MET A 1 16.66 -4.63 33.24
N ASP A 2 15.37 -4.71 33.51
CA ASP A 2 14.66 -5.97 33.69
C ASP A 2 14.64 -6.80 32.39
N VAL A 3 14.95 -8.09 32.48
CA VAL A 3 14.99 -9.00 31.32
C VAL A 3 13.66 -8.99 30.55
N LEU A 4 12.54 -8.81 31.25
CA LEU A 4 11.21 -8.66 30.64
C LEU A 4 11.11 -7.44 29.71
N LEU A 5 11.70 -6.31 30.11
CA LEU A 5 11.72 -5.09 29.29
C LEU A 5 12.55 -5.31 28.02
N LEU A 6 13.68 -6.01 28.13
CA LEU A 6 14.52 -6.35 26.98
C LEU A 6 13.77 -7.25 25.98
N VAL A 7 13.10 -8.29 26.47
CA VAL A 7 12.31 -9.21 25.64
C VAL A 7 11.16 -8.47 24.95
N ALA A 8 10.44 -7.60 25.68
CA ALA A 8 9.36 -6.80 25.10
C ALA A 8 9.87 -5.85 24.01
N LEU A 9 11.03 -5.23 24.23
CA LEU A 9 11.64 -4.32 23.25
C LEU A 9 12.11 -5.06 22.00
N LEU A 10 12.71 -6.24 22.15
CA LEU A 10 13.09 -7.10 21.03
C LEU A 10 11.86 -7.54 20.23
N ALA A 11 10.81 -7.99 20.91
CA ALA A 11 9.56 -8.36 20.24
C ALA A 11 8.94 -7.19 19.47
N PHE A 12 8.99 -5.98 20.04
CA PHE A 12 8.51 -4.76 19.38
C PHE A 12 9.33 -4.42 18.12
N VAL A 13 10.66 -4.51 18.20
CA VAL A 13 11.55 -4.27 17.04
C VAL A 13 11.30 -5.30 15.93
N VAL A 14 11.18 -6.58 16.29
CA VAL A 14 10.84 -7.65 15.32
C VAL A 14 9.47 -7.40 14.71
N GLY A 15 8.47 -7.03 15.52
CA GLY A 15 7.14 -6.67 15.05
C GLY A 15 7.17 -5.54 14.03
N LEU A 16 7.86 -4.44 14.33
CA LEU A 16 8.04 -3.33 13.39
C LEU A 16 8.71 -3.81 12.08
N TRP A 17 9.75 -4.63 12.17
CA TRP A 17 10.41 -5.19 10.99
C TRP A 17 9.46 -6.03 10.13
N THR A 18 8.66 -6.90 10.74
CA THR A 18 7.68 -7.71 10.01
C THR A 18 6.60 -6.87 9.32
N VAL A 19 6.13 -5.79 9.97
CA VAL A 19 5.16 -4.84 9.38
C VAL A 19 5.77 -4.11 8.19
N GLY A 20 7.02 -3.66 8.30
CA GLY A 20 7.77 -3.02 7.21
C GLY A 20 7.92 -3.95 6.01
N LEU A 21 8.35 -5.20 6.24
CA LEU A 21 8.54 -6.18 5.18
C LEU A 21 7.22 -6.57 4.51
N ALA A 22 6.16 -6.83 5.28
CA ALA A 22 4.84 -7.15 4.76
C ALA A 22 4.27 -6.00 3.89
N ALA A 23 4.45 -4.76 4.34
CA ALA A 23 4.06 -3.57 3.58
C ALA A 23 4.84 -3.45 2.26
N PHE A 24 6.15 -3.68 2.29
CA PHE A 24 7.00 -3.64 1.09
C PHE A 24 6.55 -4.67 0.05
N ILE A 25 6.32 -5.92 0.46
CA ILE A 25 5.84 -6.99 -0.41
C ILE A 25 4.45 -6.66 -0.98
N SER A 26 3.53 -6.17 -0.14
CA SER A 26 2.20 -5.74 -0.57
C SER A 26 2.26 -4.62 -1.61
N ALA A 27 3.08 -3.60 -1.36
CA ALA A 27 3.27 -2.48 -2.28
C ALA A 27 3.90 -2.93 -3.61
N ALA A 28 4.83 -3.88 -3.58
CA ALA A 28 5.48 -4.43 -4.76
C ALA A 28 4.50 -5.22 -5.63
N ARG A 29 3.62 -6.02 -5.01
CA ARG A 29 2.59 -6.84 -5.70
C ARG A 29 1.51 -6.04 -6.40
N LEU A 30 1.22 -4.82 -5.93
CA LEU A 30 0.18 -3.98 -6.54
C LEU A 30 0.59 -3.53 -7.95
N PRO A 31 -0.30 -3.64 -8.95
CA PRO A 31 0.01 -3.31 -10.33
C PRO A 31 0.16 -1.81 -10.54
N SER A 32 1.04 -1.39 -11.46
CA SER A 32 1.42 0.03 -11.64
C SER A 32 0.28 0.95 -12.07
N HIS A 33 -0.81 0.42 -12.66
CA HIS A 33 -2.00 1.19 -12.99
C HIS A 33 -2.79 1.62 -11.74
N ALA A 34 -2.86 0.78 -10.70
CA ALA A 34 -3.54 1.14 -9.44
C ALA A 34 -2.86 2.32 -8.73
N TRP A 35 -1.53 2.35 -8.76
CA TRP A 35 -0.74 3.47 -8.23
C TRP A 35 -0.98 4.77 -9.01
N ARG A 36 -1.05 4.69 -10.34
CA ARG A 36 -1.37 5.83 -11.20
C ARG A 36 -2.79 6.34 -10.96
N ALA A 37 -3.77 5.44 -10.85
CA ALA A 37 -5.15 5.77 -10.53
C ALA A 37 -5.27 6.48 -9.17
N ALA A 38 -4.49 6.05 -8.18
CA ALA A 38 -4.40 6.70 -6.87
C ALA A 38 -3.54 7.98 -6.85
N LYS A 39 -2.99 8.43 -7.99
CA LYS A 39 -2.05 9.56 -8.11
C LYS A 39 -0.85 9.47 -7.14
N ARG A 40 -0.37 8.25 -6.88
CA ARG A 40 0.75 7.96 -5.97
C ARG A 40 1.93 7.34 -6.71
N SER A 41 3.14 7.68 -6.27
CA SER A 41 4.36 7.08 -6.80
C SER A 41 4.63 5.73 -6.16
N LYS A 42 4.58 4.65 -6.97
CA LYS A 42 4.94 3.29 -6.54
C LYS A 42 6.39 3.24 -6.05
N GLY A 43 7.32 3.79 -6.83
CA GLY A 43 8.74 3.82 -6.50
C GLY A 43 9.03 4.62 -5.24
N GLY A 44 8.45 5.82 -5.12
CA GLY A 44 8.63 6.65 -3.92
C GLY A 44 8.11 5.99 -2.65
N THR A 45 7.01 5.25 -2.75
CA THR A 45 6.45 4.51 -1.61
C THR A 45 7.32 3.31 -1.24
N LEU A 46 7.83 2.54 -2.21
CA LEU A 46 8.74 1.42 -1.94
C LEU A 46 10.04 1.90 -1.29
N ILE A 47 10.63 2.99 -1.78
CA ILE A 47 11.82 3.61 -1.19
C ILE A 47 11.49 4.11 0.23
N GLY A 48 10.33 4.75 0.41
CA GLY A 48 9.87 5.22 1.71
C GLY A 48 9.73 4.09 2.73
N ILE A 49 9.16 2.95 2.34
CA ILE A 49 9.07 1.76 3.21
C ILE A 49 10.46 1.18 3.48
N ALA A 50 11.34 1.09 2.47
CA ALA A 50 12.68 0.55 2.65
C ALA A 50 13.55 1.39 3.59
N LEU A 51 13.43 2.73 3.54
CA LEU A 51 14.18 3.63 4.41
C LEU A 51 13.58 3.78 5.81
N ALA A 52 12.25 3.87 5.92
CA ALA A 52 11.58 4.06 7.21
C ALA A 52 11.22 2.74 7.92
N GLY A 53 11.46 1.59 7.27
CA GLY A 53 11.23 0.25 7.82
C GLY A 53 9.79 0.05 8.30
N GLY A 54 9.64 -0.40 9.55
CA GLY A 54 8.34 -0.69 10.16
C GLY A 54 7.38 0.49 10.22
N PHE A 55 7.88 1.70 10.47
CA PHE A 55 7.06 2.90 10.50
C PHE A 55 6.57 3.28 9.10
N GLY A 56 7.43 3.16 8.09
CA GLY A 56 7.05 3.34 6.69
C GLY A 56 5.99 2.32 6.25
N GLY A 57 6.13 1.08 6.73
CA GLY A 57 5.14 0.03 6.51
C GLY A 57 3.78 0.34 7.15
N ALA A 58 3.77 0.75 8.41
CA ALA A 58 2.53 1.14 9.10
C ALA A 58 1.84 2.32 8.40
N TYR A 59 2.61 3.34 7.99
CA TYR A 59 2.08 4.47 7.23
C TYR A 59 1.50 4.03 5.87
N TYR A 60 2.16 3.11 5.17
CA TYR A 60 1.63 2.54 3.94
C TYR A 60 0.26 1.88 4.17
N TRP A 61 0.12 1.07 5.22
CA TRP A 61 -1.13 0.37 5.52
C TRP A 61 -2.28 1.32 5.87
N LEU A 62 -2.00 2.39 6.60
CA LEU A 62 -3.02 3.35 7.06
C LEU A 62 -3.41 4.37 5.98
N SER A 63 -2.45 4.88 5.22
CA SER A 63 -2.66 6.07 4.39
C SER A 63 -2.62 5.81 2.89
N ILE A 64 -1.86 4.80 2.44
CA ILE A 64 -1.58 4.60 1.01
C ILE A 64 -2.38 3.41 0.46
N ARG A 65 -2.34 2.28 1.16
CA ARG A 65 -2.97 1.03 0.71
C ARG A 65 -4.49 1.18 0.48
N PRO A 66 -5.29 1.83 1.35
CA PRO A 66 -6.72 2.00 1.11
C PRO A 66 -6.96 2.76 -0.20
N ALA A 67 -6.27 3.90 -0.39
CA ALA A 67 -6.41 4.71 -1.60
C ALA A 67 -6.01 3.95 -2.88
N VAL A 68 -4.95 3.13 -2.83
CA VAL A 68 -4.51 2.33 -4.00
C VAL A 68 -5.49 1.20 -4.31
N VAL A 69 -6.05 0.55 -3.28
CA VAL A 69 -7.04 -0.52 -3.46
C VAL A 69 -8.36 0.06 -3.97
N ASP A 70 -8.84 1.16 -3.41
CA ASP A 70 -10.05 1.85 -3.85
C ASP A 70 -9.92 2.29 -5.31
N ALA A 71 -8.79 2.89 -5.67
CA ALA A 71 -8.52 3.32 -7.04
C ALA A 71 -8.45 2.12 -8.01
N GLN A 72 -7.91 0.97 -7.58
CA GLN A 72 -7.90 -0.25 -8.38
C GLN A 72 -9.32 -0.76 -8.66
N GLN A 73 -10.20 -0.76 -7.65
CA GLN A 73 -11.59 -1.21 -7.80
C GLN A 73 -12.39 -0.28 -8.71
N HIS A 74 -12.22 1.04 -8.58
CA HIS A 74 -12.94 2.03 -9.40
C HIS A 74 -12.39 2.14 -10.83
N SER A 75 -11.11 1.87 -11.05
CA SER A 75 -10.54 1.80 -12.41
C SER A 75 -10.97 0.52 -13.17
N SER A 76 -11.44 -0.49 -12.44
CA SER A 76 -11.99 -1.72 -13.01
C SER A 76 -13.50 -1.63 -13.26
N ALA A 77 -14.15 -0.54 -12.85
CA ALA A 77 -15.54 -0.31 -13.19
C ALA A 77 -15.62 -0.16 -14.72
N PRO A 78 -16.46 -0.96 -15.42
CA PRO A 78 -16.63 -0.81 -16.85
C PRO A 78 -17.00 0.64 -17.15
N PRO A 79 -16.49 1.23 -18.25
CA PRO A 79 -16.88 2.57 -18.63
C PRO A 79 -18.40 2.63 -18.59
N LYS A 80 -18.93 3.61 -17.85
CA LYS A 80 -20.37 3.81 -17.71
C LYS A 80 -20.88 3.97 -19.14
N ARG A 81 -21.45 2.89 -19.70
CA ARG A 81 -22.04 2.90 -21.04
C ARG A 81 -23.11 3.98 -20.96
N ASP A 82 -22.84 5.09 -21.60
CA ASP A 82 -23.82 6.15 -21.72
C ASP A 82 -25.01 5.52 -22.46
N PRO A 83 -26.22 5.58 -21.89
CA PRO A 83 -27.39 4.98 -22.54
C PRO A 83 -27.78 5.72 -23.83
N TRP A 84 -27.00 6.70 -24.25
CA TRP A 84 -27.18 7.55 -25.42
C TRP A 84 -26.05 7.46 -26.44
N SER A 85 -25.02 6.59 -26.27
CA SER A 85 -24.06 6.38 -27.37
C SER A 85 -24.75 5.61 -28.49
N ASN A 86 -25.05 6.33 -29.56
CA ASN A 86 -25.56 5.79 -30.82
C ASN A 86 -24.41 5.20 -31.64
N ASP A 87 -23.64 4.27 -31.05
CA ASP A 87 -22.52 3.60 -31.72
C ASP A 87 -22.99 2.37 -32.51
N GLY A 88 -24.18 2.48 -33.12
CA GLY A 88 -24.78 1.45 -33.95
C GLY A 88 -24.79 1.90 -35.41
N TRP A 89 -23.98 1.22 -36.22
CA TRP A 89 -24.19 0.84 -37.63
C TRP A 89 -24.87 1.85 -38.58
#